data_AF-A0A3M2CCQ9-F1
#
_entry.id   AF-A0A3M2CCQ9-F1
#
_cell.length_a   1.000
_cell.length_b   1.000
_cell.length_c   1.000
_cell.angle_alpha   90.00
_cell.angle_beta   90.00
_cell.angle_gamma   90.00
#
_symmetry.space_group_name_H-M   'P 1'
#
loop_
_entity.id
_entity.type
_entity.pdbx_description
1 polymer ?
#
loop_
_entity_poly.entity_id
_entity_poly.type
_entity_poly.pdbx_seq_one_letter_code
_entity_poly.pdbx_strand_id
1 'polypeptide(L)'
;MAEGTFFLQTLRLHRRFGKGAMWKPRISFNRNELAGAFGDIGTDLPLIVGIIQSTKMDPVGPLVGFGVAQLLTGLVYGIPMPVQPLKAMAVIVLAQKLPANVLWGGGLAIAIVMLILSASGILDWLCRLIPRSAIRGVQFGLGLQLASLALKDYIPREGPLGWLLAFVGAGIVILLIGNRRLPAALVVVALGLVWTVFQGKVPFSSIIQGIEFRLPTLHTVSWEDLWTGFLLLSLPQLPLSMSNSLFAT
;
A
#
# COMPACT_ATOMS: atom_id res chain seq x y z
N MET A 1 -31.90 -30.40 -7.88
CA MET A 1 -32.62 -29.31 -8.60
C MET A 1 -31.82 -28.00 -8.73
N ALA A 2 -30.58 -27.93 -8.21
CA ALA A 2 -29.76 -26.70 -8.21
C ALA A 2 -28.69 -26.60 -9.32
N GLU A 3 -28.47 -27.66 -10.12
CA GLU A 3 -27.45 -27.66 -11.19
C GLU A 3 -27.95 -27.06 -12.52
N GLY A 4 -29.26 -27.13 -12.79
CA GLY A 4 -29.85 -26.60 -14.02
C GLY A 4 -29.81 -25.07 -14.12
N THR A 5 -29.86 -24.36 -12.97
CA THR A 5 -29.81 -22.90 -12.90
C THR A 5 -28.42 -22.34 -13.17
N PHE A 6 -27.36 -23.06 -12.78
CA PHE A 6 -25.97 -22.64 -13.02
C PHE A 6 -25.60 -22.73 -14.52
N PHE A 7 -26.05 -23.80 -15.19
CA PHE A 7 -25.83 -23.99 -16.63
C PHE A 7 -26.61 -22.96 -17.47
N LEU A 8 -27.82 -22.58 -17.05
CA LEU A 8 -28.61 -21.55 -17.72
C LEU A 8 -28.06 -20.13 -17.50
N GLN A 9 -27.39 -19.86 -16.37
CA GLN A 9 -26.73 -18.58 -16.12
C GLN A 9 -25.45 -18.40 -16.96
N THR A 10 -24.66 -19.47 -17.13
CA THR A 10 -23.48 -19.47 -18.01
C THR A 10 -23.87 -19.35 -19.49
N LEU A 11 -24.92 -20.03 -19.93
CA LEU A 11 -25.46 -19.89 -21.29
C LEU A 11 -26.07 -18.50 -21.58
N ARG A 12 -26.67 -17.84 -20.60
CA ARG A 12 -27.17 -16.45 -20.74
C ARG A 12 -26.04 -15.42 -20.81
N LEU A 13 -24.92 -15.64 -20.10
CA LEU A 13 -23.72 -14.81 -20.23
C LEU A 13 -23.08 -14.95 -21.61
N HIS A 14 -23.03 -16.17 -22.16
CA HIS A 14 -22.49 -16.40 -23.51
C HIS A 14 -23.34 -15.79 -24.64
N ARG A 15 -24.65 -15.64 -24.44
CA ARG A 15 -25.55 -14.98 -25.42
C ARG A 15 -25.50 -13.45 -25.40
N ARG A 16 -25.03 -12.81 -24.32
CA ARG A 16 -24.89 -11.34 -24.22
C ARG A 16 -23.61 -10.81 -24.85
N PHE A 17 -22.59 -11.64 -25.03
CA PHE A 17 -21.35 -11.28 -25.70
C PHE A 17 -21.33 -11.91 -27.09
N GLY A 18 -21.82 -11.14 -28.07
CA GLY A 18 -21.90 -11.51 -29.46
C GLY A 18 -20.57 -12.06 -30.01
N LYS A 19 -20.73 -12.95 -31.00
CA LYS A 19 -19.70 -13.52 -31.85
C LYS A 19 -18.72 -12.44 -32.32
N GLY A 20 -17.58 -12.37 -31.65
CA GLY A 20 -16.55 -11.37 -31.88
C GLY A 20 -15.55 -11.26 -30.74
N ALA A 21 -15.33 -12.36 -29.99
CA ALA A 21 -14.30 -12.41 -28.97
C ALA A 21 -12.93 -12.40 -29.68
N MET A 22 -12.50 -11.20 -30.10
CA MET A 22 -11.08 -10.90 -30.28
C MET A 22 -10.37 -11.45 -29.05
N TRP A 23 -9.35 -12.27 -29.29
CA TRP A 23 -8.34 -12.56 -28.27
C TRP A 23 -7.88 -11.23 -27.69
N LYS A 24 -8.39 -10.88 -26.50
CA LYS A 24 -7.78 -9.78 -25.75
C LYS A 24 -6.37 -10.26 -25.43
N PRO A 25 -5.32 -9.54 -25.85
CA PRO A 25 -3.98 -9.91 -25.46
C PRO A 25 -3.92 -9.98 -23.94
N ARG A 26 -3.28 -11.02 -23.41
CA ARG A 26 -3.11 -11.23 -21.96
C ARG A 26 -2.42 -10.04 -21.29
N ILE A 27 -1.72 -9.20 -22.02
CA ILE A 27 -1.15 -7.93 -21.53
C ILE A 27 -1.50 -6.88 -22.57
N SER A 28 -2.09 -5.76 -22.13
CA SER A 28 -2.36 -4.63 -23.02
C SER A 28 -1.71 -3.38 -22.45
N PHE A 29 -1.04 -2.61 -23.30
CA PHE A 29 -0.51 -1.30 -22.93
C PHE A 29 -1.44 -0.24 -23.48
N ASN A 30 -2.49 0.06 -22.71
CA ASN A 30 -3.48 1.06 -23.09
C ASN A 30 -3.49 2.23 -22.07
N ARG A 31 -4.13 3.33 -22.44
CA ARG A 31 -4.20 4.53 -21.58
C ARG A 31 -4.80 4.24 -20.20
N ASN A 32 -5.74 3.30 -20.11
CA ASN A 32 -6.38 2.95 -18.85
C ASN A 32 -5.42 2.17 -17.94
N GLU A 33 -4.60 1.29 -18.50
CA GLU A 33 -3.56 0.55 -17.78
C GLU A 33 -2.47 1.50 -17.27
N LEU A 34 -2.06 2.46 -18.10
CA LEU A 34 -1.11 3.51 -17.69
C LEU A 34 -1.70 4.39 -16.58
N ALA A 35 -2.95 4.83 -16.72
CA ALA A 35 -3.62 5.63 -15.70
C ALA A 35 -3.82 4.85 -14.39
N GLY A 36 -4.11 3.54 -14.47
CA GLY A 36 -4.22 2.66 -13.32
C GLY A 36 -2.89 2.48 -12.59
N ALA A 37 -1.81 2.24 -13.34
CA ALA A 37 -0.46 2.11 -12.78
C ALA A 37 0.00 3.39 -12.04
N PHE A 38 -0.23 4.58 -12.64
CA PHE A 38 0.06 5.85 -11.95
C PHE A 38 -0.86 6.09 -10.76
N GLY A 39 -2.11 5.59 -10.79
CA GLY A 39 -3.03 5.63 -9.66
C GLY A 39 -2.52 4.83 -8.46
N ASP A 40 -2.06 3.60 -8.69
CA ASP A 40 -1.52 2.69 -7.66
C ASP A 40 -0.22 3.25 -7.05
N ILE A 41 0.73 3.60 -7.92
CA ILE A 41 2.00 4.23 -7.54
C ILE A 41 1.75 5.52 -6.74
N GLY A 42 0.74 6.30 -7.13
CA GLY A 42 0.37 7.55 -6.48
C GLY A 42 -0.09 7.41 -5.03
N THR A 43 -0.65 6.26 -4.65
CA THR A 43 -1.05 5.98 -3.26
C THR A 43 0.06 5.29 -2.45
N ASP A 44 0.92 4.53 -3.12
CA ASP A 44 1.89 3.67 -2.46
C ASP A 44 3.24 4.35 -2.24
N LEU A 45 3.70 5.17 -3.20
CA LEU A 45 4.97 5.88 -3.09
C LEU A 45 5.06 6.78 -1.84
N PRO A 46 4.06 7.63 -1.52
CA PRO A 46 4.16 8.47 -0.33
C PRO A 46 4.32 7.65 0.95
N LEU A 47 3.69 6.48 1.00
CA LEU A 47 3.76 5.59 2.15
C LEU A 47 5.14 4.92 2.25
N ILE A 48 5.67 4.38 1.15
CA ILE A 48 7.00 3.77 1.11
C ILE A 48 8.08 4.79 1.47
N VAL A 49 8.01 6.00 0.89
CA VAL A 49 8.95 7.09 1.19
C VAL A 49 8.86 7.49 2.66
N GLY A 50 7.65 7.58 3.23
CA GLY A 50 7.47 7.86 4.65
C GLY A 50 8.15 6.80 5.54
N ILE A 51 7.98 5.52 5.23
CA ILE A 51 8.64 4.43 5.96
C ILE A 51 10.16 4.57 5.87
N ILE A 52 10.70 4.75 4.67
CA ILE A 52 12.14 4.89 4.43
C ILE A 52 12.71 6.07 5.24
N GLN A 53 12.03 7.21 5.22
CA GLN A 53 12.43 8.39 5.99
C GLN A 53 12.39 8.12 7.51
N SER A 54 11.35 7.45 7.99
CA SER A 54 11.15 7.18 9.42
C SER A 54 12.14 6.15 9.97
N THR A 55 12.42 5.09 9.20
CA THR A 55 13.31 3.99 9.62
C THR A 55 14.78 4.26 9.28
N LYS A 56 15.04 5.25 8.41
CA LYS A 56 16.36 5.56 7.83
C LYS A 56 16.98 4.35 7.11
N MET A 57 16.16 3.45 6.59
CA MET A 57 16.63 2.30 5.83
C MET A 57 17.11 2.69 4.44
N ASP A 58 17.95 1.85 3.83
CA ASP A 58 18.35 2.07 2.44
C ASP A 58 17.13 1.93 1.49
N PRO A 59 16.85 2.93 0.63
CA PRO A 59 15.67 2.94 -0.24
C PRO A 59 15.69 1.89 -1.35
N VAL A 60 16.87 1.36 -1.72
CA VAL A 60 17.03 0.48 -2.88
C VAL A 60 16.21 -0.80 -2.70
N GLY A 61 16.34 -1.46 -1.54
CA GLY A 61 15.63 -2.71 -1.24
C GLY A 61 14.11 -2.60 -1.40
N PRO A 62 13.42 -1.71 -0.64
CA PRO A 62 11.98 -1.54 -0.73
C PRO A 62 11.49 -1.11 -2.11
N LEU A 63 12.16 -0.15 -2.77
CA LEU A 63 11.71 0.39 -4.07
C LEU A 63 11.90 -0.61 -5.20
N VAL A 64 13.06 -1.29 -5.26
CA VAL A 64 13.31 -2.34 -6.25
C VAL A 64 12.41 -3.54 -5.99
N GLY A 65 12.28 -3.95 -4.73
CA GLY A 65 11.42 -5.07 -4.34
C GLY A 65 9.96 -4.82 -4.71
N PHE A 66 9.45 -3.61 -4.47
CA PHE A 66 8.14 -3.18 -4.94
C PHE A 66 8.07 -3.25 -6.47
N GLY A 67 8.93 -2.53 -7.21
CA GLY A 67 8.89 -2.55 -8.68
C GLY A 67 8.95 -3.96 -9.30
N VAL A 68 9.76 -4.86 -8.74
CA VAL A 68 9.85 -6.26 -9.16
C VAL A 68 8.57 -7.03 -8.83
N ALA A 69 7.98 -6.85 -7.64
CA ALA A 69 6.72 -7.50 -7.27
C ALA A 69 5.57 -7.08 -8.22
N GLN A 70 5.47 -5.79 -8.53
CA GLN A 70 4.52 -5.24 -9.50
C GLN A 70 4.71 -5.85 -10.89
N LEU A 71 5.96 -5.97 -11.34
CA LEU A 71 6.28 -6.56 -12.64
C LEU A 71 5.93 -8.06 -12.67
N LEU A 72 6.36 -8.82 -11.66
CA LEU A 72 6.12 -10.27 -11.58
C LEU A 72 4.63 -10.58 -11.52
N THR A 73 3.87 -9.88 -10.68
CA THR A 73 2.42 -10.09 -10.58
C THR A 73 1.72 -9.68 -11.88
N GLY A 74 2.14 -8.59 -12.51
CA GLY A 74 1.67 -8.19 -13.84
C GLY A 74 1.88 -9.26 -14.91
N LEU A 75 3.07 -9.87 -14.94
CA LEU A 75 3.43 -10.92 -15.90
C LEU A 75 2.72 -12.25 -15.63
N VAL A 76 2.58 -12.64 -14.36
CA VAL A 76 1.97 -13.91 -13.95
C VAL A 76 0.45 -13.89 -14.17
N TYR A 77 -0.23 -12.80 -13.77
CA TYR A 77 -1.69 -12.71 -13.82
C TYR A 77 -2.23 -12.09 -15.12
N GLY A 78 -1.38 -11.45 -15.94
CA GLY A 78 -1.81 -10.76 -17.16
C GLY A 78 -2.63 -9.49 -16.90
N ILE A 79 -2.59 -8.97 -15.67
CA ILE A 79 -3.22 -7.70 -15.29
C ILE A 79 -2.27 -7.02 -14.29
N PRO A 80 -2.10 -5.68 -14.33
CA PRO A 80 -1.34 -4.99 -13.30
C PRO A 80 -2.10 -5.12 -11.98
N MET A 81 -1.72 -6.12 -11.20
CA MET A 81 -2.27 -6.35 -9.88
C MET A 81 -1.59 -5.39 -8.91
N PRO A 82 -2.33 -4.51 -8.23
CA PRO A 82 -1.75 -3.60 -7.25
C PRO A 82 -1.20 -4.39 -6.06
N VAL A 83 0.12 -4.48 -5.95
CA VAL A 83 0.79 -5.08 -4.78
C VAL A 83 0.88 -4.00 -3.71
N GLN A 84 -0.17 -3.88 -2.91
CA GLN A 84 -0.24 -2.80 -1.92
C GLN A 84 0.83 -2.96 -0.83
N PRO A 85 1.53 -1.89 -0.46
CA PRO A 85 2.30 -1.84 0.77
C PRO A 85 1.33 -2.04 1.94
N LEU A 86 1.69 -2.95 2.85
CA LEU A 86 0.84 -3.39 3.96
C LEU A 86 0.53 -2.21 4.90
N LYS A 87 -0.65 -1.60 4.69
CA LYS A 87 -1.04 -0.31 5.28
C LYS A 87 -0.95 -0.28 6.80
N ALA A 88 -1.26 -1.37 7.51
CA ALA A 88 -1.16 -1.41 8.96
C ALA A 88 0.29 -1.35 9.41
N MET A 89 1.15 -2.16 8.78
CA MET A 89 2.57 -2.21 9.11
C MET A 89 3.21 -0.85 8.90
N ALA A 90 2.91 -0.20 7.77
CA ALA A 90 3.39 1.14 7.46
C ALA A 90 3.00 2.15 8.55
N VAL A 91 1.72 2.19 8.93
CA VAL A 91 1.23 3.12 9.96
C VAL A 91 1.85 2.85 11.31
N ILE A 92 1.96 1.59 11.72
CA ILE A 92 2.55 1.22 13.02
C ILE A 92 4.03 1.59 13.06
N VAL A 93 4.79 1.29 11.99
CA VAL A 93 6.21 1.67 11.88
C VAL A 93 6.39 3.19 11.95
N LEU A 94 5.55 3.95 11.26
CA LEU A 94 5.58 5.42 11.29
C LEU A 94 5.23 5.98 12.67
N ALA A 95 4.16 5.49 13.27
CA ALA A 95 3.64 5.99 14.55
C ALA A 95 4.56 5.64 15.73
N GLN A 96 5.12 4.43 15.72
CA GLN A 96 5.96 3.93 16.80
C GLN A 96 7.46 4.10 16.54
N LYS A 97 7.84 4.62 15.36
CA LYS A 97 9.24 4.78 14.93
C LYS A 97 10.05 3.50 15.05
N LEU A 98 9.45 2.38 14.63
CA LEU A 98 10.08 1.07 14.72
C LEU A 98 11.29 1.01 13.80
N PRO A 99 12.35 0.27 14.21
CA PRO A 99 13.55 0.15 13.42
C PRO A 99 13.33 -0.78 12.20
N ALA A 100 14.17 -0.64 11.18
CA ALA A 100 14.01 -1.32 9.90
C ALA A 100 14.09 -2.86 9.99
N ASN A 101 14.89 -3.39 10.91
CA ASN A 101 15.01 -4.83 11.20
C ASN A 101 13.67 -5.45 11.61
N VAL A 102 12.88 -4.77 12.45
CA VAL A 102 11.55 -5.24 12.86
C VAL A 102 10.59 -5.24 11.67
N LEU A 103 10.69 -4.28 10.77
CA LEU A 103 9.90 -4.27 9.52
C LEU A 103 10.28 -5.43 8.60
N TRP A 104 11.57 -5.72 8.43
CA TRP A 104 12.03 -6.89 7.68
C TRP A 104 11.51 -8.20 8.31
N GLY A 105 11.60 -8.32 9.64
CA GLY A 105 11.07 -9.45 10.40
C GLY A 105 9.56 -9.63 10.25
N GLY A 106 8.80 -8.53 10.35
CA GLY A 106 7.35 -8.56 10.14
C GLY A 106 6.95 -8.87 8.71
N GLY A 107 7.73 -8.41 7.72
CA GLY A 107 7.54 -8.73 6.31
C GLY A 107 7.78 -10.21 5.99
N LEU A 108 8.83 -10.79 6.57
CA LEU A 108 9.10 -12.22 6.45
C LEU A 108 8.05 -13.05 7.18
N ALA A 109 7.66 -12.65 8.40
CA ALA A 109 6.65 -13.35 9.18
C ALA A 109 5.29 -13.37 8.48
N ILE A 110 4.82 -12.25 7.93
CA ILE A 110 3.55 -12.22 7.19
C ILE A 110 3.61 -13.07 5.91
N ALA A 111 4.75 -13.08 5.21
CA ALA A 111 4.94 -13.92 4.03
C ALA A 111 4.84 -15.41 4.38
N ILE A 112 5.53 -15.86 5.44
CA ILE A 112 5.49 -17.25 5.92
C ILE A 112 4.07 -17.62 6.33
N VAL A 113 3.43 -16.79 7.15
CA VAL A 113 2.08 -17.07 7.66
C VAL A 113 1.07 -17.13 6.52
N MET A 114 1.10 -16.16 5.60
CA MET A 114 0.19 -16.16 4.46
C MET A 114 0.44 -17.33 3.51
N LEU A 115 1.69 -17.74 3.32
CA LEU A 115 2.02 -18.92 2.52
C LEU A 115 1.41 -20.19 3.13
N ILE A 116 1.57 -20.39 4.44
CA ILE A 116 1.01 -21.54 5.17
C ILE A 116 -0.53 -21.51 5.11
N LEU A 117 -1.15 -20.37 5.39
CA LEU A 117 -2.60 -20.23 5.39
C LEU A 117 -3.20 -20.42 3.99
N SER A 118 -2.53 -19.89 2.95
CA SER A 118 -2.97 -20.05 1.56
C SER A 118 -2.80 -21.48 1.06
N ALA A 119 -1.69 -22.15 1.41
CA ALA A 119 -1.46 -23.54 1.00
C ALA A 119 -2.39 -24.53 1.72
N SER A 120 -2.78 -24.23 2.95
CA SER A 120 -3.68 -25.10 3.76
C SER A 120 -5.17 -24.90 3.46
N GLY A 121 -5.57 -23.82 2.78
CA GLY A 121 -6.98 -23.50 2.52
C GLY A 121 -7.76 -23.00 3.75
N ILE A 122 -7.08 -22.72 4.87
CA ILE A 122 -7.71 -22.31 6.14
C ILE A 122 -8.17 -20.84 6.11
N LEU A 123 -7.67 -20.05 5.16
CA LEU A 123 -7.99 -18.61 5.04
C LEU A 123 -9.49 -18.32 5.09
N ASP A 124 -10.31 -19.08 4.37
CA ASP A 124 -11.76 -18.85 4.30
C ASP A 124 -12.46 -19.05 5.66
N TRP A 125 -11.98 -20.03 6.44
CA TRP A 125 -12.51 -20.27 7.77
C TRP A 125 -12.11 -19.15 8.73
N LEU A 126 -10.84 -18.73 8.69
CA LEU A 126 -10.32 -17.66 9.54
C LEU A 126 -11.01 -16.31 9.24
N CYS A 127 -11.27 -16.02 7.96
CA CYS A 127 -11.98 -14.81 7.54
C CYS A 127 -13.40 -14.71 8.09
N ARG A 128 -14.09 -15.85 8.29
CA ARG A 128 -15.43 -15.89 8.88
C ARG A 128 -15.41 -15.63 10.38
N LEU A 129 -14.29 -15.90 11.05
CA LEU A 129 -14.14 -15.73 12.49
C LEU A 129 -13.95 -14.26 12.88
N ILE A 130 -13.34 -13.45 12.01
CA ILE A 130 -12.98 -12.06 12.31
C ILE A 130 -14.18 -11.15 12.06
N PRO A 131 -14.76 -10.53 13.11
CA PRO A 131 -15.91 -9.65 12.93
C PRO A 131 -15.51 -8.34 12.24
N ARG A 132 -16.38 -7.81 11.38
CA ARG A 132 -16.17 -6.52 10.68
C ARG A 132 -15.94 -5.36 11.65
N SER A 133 -16.47 -5.43 12.87
CA SER A 133 -16.24 -4.42 13.92
C SER A 133 -14.77 -4.37 14.34
N ALA A 134 -14.08 -5.51 14.45
CA ALA A 134 -12.65 -5.55 14.79
C ALA A 134 -11.81 -4.92 13.67
N ILE A 135 -12.09 -5.24 12.41
CA ILE A 135 -11.38 -4.65 11.25
C ILE A 135 -11.52 -3.13 11.25
N ARG A 136 -12.76 -2.61 11.39
CA ARG A 136 -13.01 -1.17 11.46
C ARG A 136 -12.34 -0.51 12.67
N GLY A 137 -12.30 -1.20 13.81
CA GLY A 137 -11.60 -0.77 15.01
C GLY A 137 -10.09 -0.59 14.77
N VAL A 138 -9.46 -1.57 14.11
CA VAL A 138 -8.03 -1.47 13.71
C VAL A 138 -7.82 -0.30 12.75
N GLN A 139 -8.65 -0.16 11.71
CA GLN A 139 -8.53 0.96 10.75
C GLN A 139 -8.68 2.32 11.43
N PHE A 140 -9.66 2.46 12.32
CA PHE A 140 -9.87 3.69 13.09
C PHE A 140 -8.70 3.98 14.03
N GLY A 141 -8.21 2.97 14.76
CA GLY A 141 -7.06 3.10 15.66
C GLY A 141 -5.79 3.53 14.93
N LEU A 142 -5.52 2.95 13.74
CA LEU A 142 -4.40 3.34 12.89
C LEU A 142 -4.56 4.79 12.39
N GLY A 143 -5.77 5.19 11.98
CA GLY A 143 -6.06 6.57 11.60
C GLY A 143 -5.81 7.56 12.74
N LEU A 144 -6.24 7.23 13.96
CA LEU A 144 -5.96 8.03 15.16
C LEU A 144 -4.46 8.09 15.48
N GLN A 145 -3.72 7.01 15.29
CA GLN A 145 -2.27 7.00 15.48
C GLN A 145 -1.57 7.96 14.51
N LEU A 146 -1.93 7.94 13.22
CA LEU A 146 -1.40 8.89 12.24
C LEU A 146 -1.78 10.34 12.58
N ALA A 147 -3.04 10.57 12.97
CA ALA A 147 -3.50 11.91 13.37
C ALA A 147 -2.73 12.42 14.60
N SER A 148 -2.54 11.57 15.60
CA SER A 148 -1.72 11.87 16.78
C SER A 148 -0.27 12.16 16.40
N LEU A 149 0.32 11.37 15.50
CA LEU A 149 1.69 11.57 15.02
C LEU A 149 1.83 12.91 14.28
N ALA A 150 0.87 13.24 13.42
CA ALA A 150 0.84 14.51 12.70
C ALA A 150 0.76 15.70 13.67
N LEU A 151 -0.19 15.67 14.60
CA LEU A 151 -0.45 16.77 15.54
C LEU A 151 0.65 16.95 16.59
N LYS A 152 1.28 15.88 17.05
CA LYS A 152 2.31 15.95 18.10
C LYS A 152 3.71 16.19 17.56
N ASP A 153 4.00 15.71 16.34
CA ASP A 153 5.38 15.59 15.89
C ASP A 153 5.64 16.31 14.55
N TYR A 154 4.83 16.09 13.51
CA TYR A 154 5.09 16.69 12.20
C TYR A 154 4.68 18.16 12.09
N ILE A 155 3.47 18.50 12.54
CA ILE A 155 2.93 19.86 12.43
C ILE A 155 3.72 20.85 13.31
N PRO A 156 4.00 20.55 14.60
CA PRO A 156 4.71 21.50 15.45
C PRO A 156 6.17 21.77 15.03
N ARG A 157 6.83 20.82 14.36
CA ARG A 157 8.22 20.96 13.89
C ARG A 157 8.42 22.11 12.90
N GLU A 158 7.42 22.42 12.09
CA GLU A 158 7.46 23.52 11.12
C GLU A 158 6.87 24.83 11.71
N GLY A 159 6.58 24.86 13.02
CA GLY A 159 6.06 26.04 13.71
C GLY A 159 4.68 26.50 13.21
N PRO A 160 4.39 27.82 13.22
CA PRO A 160 3.10 28.36 12.77
C PRO A 160 2.76 28.01 11.31
N LEU A 161 3.78 27.91 10.44
CA LEU A 161 3.60 27.53 9.04
C LEU A 161 3.16 26.07 8.91
N GLY A 162 3.62 25.18 9.79
CA GLY A 162 3.17 23.80 9.86
C GLY A 162 1.66 23.69 10.08
N TRP A 163 1.11 24.50 11.00
CA TRP A 163 -0.34 24.55 11.25
C TRP A 163 -1.13 25.08 10.06
N LEU A 164 -0.61 26.12 9.38
CA LEU A 164 -1.23 26.64 8.16
C LEU A 164 -1.26 25.57 7.06
N LEU A 165 -0.14 24.86 6.83
CA LEU A 165 -0.08 23.79 5.84
C LEU A 165 -1.00 22.62 6.18
N ALA A 166 -1.11 22.26 7.46
CA ALA A 166 -2.04 21.23 7.90
C ALA A 166 -3.50 21.62 7.63
N PHE A 167 -3.86 22.87 7.92
CA PHE A 167 -5.19 23.40 7.65
C PHE A 167 -5.50 23.44 6.15
N VAL A 168 -4.57 23.96 5.34
CA VAL A 168 -4.70 23.98 3.87
C VAL A 168 -4.79 22.56 3.31
N GLY A 169 -3.94 21.65 3.76
CA GLY A 169 -3.95 20.25 3.35
C GLY A 169 -5.27 19.55 3.71
N ALA A 170 -5.77 19.75 4.93
CA ALA A 170 -7.08 19.24 5.34
C ALA A 170 -8.22 19.81 4.48
N GLY A 171 -8.18 21.11 4.18
CA GLY A 171 -9.12 21.77 3.28
C GLY A 171 -9.11 21.16 1.87
N ILE A 172 -7.92 20.94 1.30
CA ILE A 172 -7.75 20.26 0.00
C ILE A 172 -8.36 18.86 0.03
N VAL A 173 -8.11 18.08 1.09
CA VAL A 173 -8.67 16.73 1.24
C VAL A 173 -10.20 16.77 1.30
N ILE A 174 -10.78 17.66 2.10
CA ILE A 174 -12.24 17.80 2.22
C ILE A 174 -12.87 18.20 0.89
N LEU A 175 -12.27 19.16 0.17
CA LEU A 175 -12.77 19.62 -1.13
C LEU A 175 -12.70 18.54 -2.22
N LEU A 176 -11.70 17.65 -2.16
CA LEU A 176 -11.44 16.64 -3.18
C LEU A 176 -11.94 15.23 -2.83
N ILE A 177 -12.52 15.00 -1.65
CA ILE A 177 -12.89 13.65 -1.16
C ILE A 177 -13.85 12.89 -2.09
N GLY A 178 -14.65 13.59 -2.90
CA GLY A 178 -15.56 13.01 -3.89
C GLY A 178 -15.08 13.08 -5.34
N ASN A 179 -13.91 13.66 -5.60
CA ASN A 179 -13.45 13.91 -6.96
C ASN A 179 -12.82 12.66 -7.58
N ARG A 180 -13.51 12.04 -8.54
CA ARG A 180 -13.03 10.83 -9.23
C ARG A 180 -11.84 11.05 -10.18
N ARG A 181 -11.50 12.30 -10.49
CA ARG A 181 -10.43 12.63 -11.46
C ARG A 181 -9.10 12.97 -10.81
N LEU A 182 -9.12 13.61 -9.64
CA LEU A 182 -7.93 14.10 -8.94
C LEU A 182 -7.92 13.59 -7.50
N PRO A 183 -7.14 12.55 -7.19
CA PRO A 183 -6.97 12.05 -5.83
C PRO A 183 -6.38 13.13 -4.92
N ALA A 184 -7.04 13.41 -3.80
CA ALA A 184 -6.60 14.42 -2.84
C ALA A 184 -5.16 14.20 -2.35
N ALA A 185 -4.78 12.94 -2.12
CA ALA A 185 -3.44 12.57 -1.65
C ALA A 185 -2.33 13.06 -2.59
N LEU A 186 -2.52 12.94 -3.92
CA LEU A 186 -1.55 13.41 -4.90
C LEU A 186 -1.36 14.93 -4.84
N VAL A 187 -2.45 15.67 -4.67
CA VAL A 187 -2.40 17.14 -4.56
C VAL A 187 -1.67 17.56 -3.29
N VAL A 188 -1.94 16.90 -2.16
CA VAL A 188 -1.27 17.17 -0.88
C VAL A 188 0.22 16.83 -0.94
N VAL A 189 0.60 15.72 -1.57
CA VAL A 189 2.00 15.33 -1.77
C VAL A 189 2.71 16.35 -2.68
N ALA A 190 2.07 16.76 -3.78
CA ALA A 190 2.62 17.78 -4.68
C ALA A 190 2.83 19.13 -3.97
N LEU A 191 1.86 19.54 -3.14
CA LEU A 191 1.98 20.73 -2.28
C LEU A 191 3.21 20.61 -1.36
N GLY A 192 3.39 19.47 -0.71
CA GLY A 192 4.55 19.21 0.18
C GLY A 192 5.89 19.24 -0.56
N LEU A 193 5.96 18.69 -1.77
CA LEU A 193 7.15 18.76 -2.62
C LEU A 193 7.49 20.20 -2.99
N VAL A 194 6.50 20.94 -3.51
CA VAL A 194 6.64 22.36 -3.88
C VAL A 194 7.11 23.18 -2.67
N TRP A 195 6.49 22.97 -1.52
CA TRP A 195 6.87 23.63 -0.26
C TRP A 195 8.32 23.36 0.13
N THR A 196 8.77 22.11 0.02
CA THR A 196 10.14 21.70 0.37
C THR A 196 11.16 22.33 -0.57
N VAL A 197 10.85 22.42 -1.87
CA VAL A 197 11.69 23.11 -2.86
C VAL A 197 11.78 24.61 -2.56
N PHE A 198 10.66 25.26 -2.26
CA PHE A 198 10.64 26.70 -1.92
C PHE A 198 11.43 27.04 -0.66
N GLN A 199 11.46 26.14 0.34
CA GLN A 199 12.30 26.33 1.53
C GLN A 199 13.81 26.12 1.26
N GLY A 200 14.21 25.75 0.04
CA GLY A 200 15.61 25.48 -0.29
C GLY A 200 16.20 24.26 0.42
N LYS A 201 15.34 23.39 0.98
CA LYS A 201 15.76 22.19 1.74
C LYS A 201 16.33 21.08 0.85
N VAL A 202 16.20 21.19 -0.48
CA VAL A 202 16.69 20.21 -1.45
C VAL A 202 17.60 20.91 -2.47
N PRO A 203 18.92 20.89 -2.28
CA PRO A 203 19.83 21.40 -3.29
C PRO A 203 19.82 20.48 -4.51
N PHE A 204 19.84 21.07 -5.70
CA PHE A 204 19.77 20.33 -6.98
C PHE A 204 20.93 19.33 -7.12
N SER A 205 22.08 19.61 -6.52
CA SER A 205 23.24 18.71 -6.47
C SER A 205 22.93 17.38 -5.77
N SER A 206 22.11 17.38 -4.72
CA SER A 206 21.71 16.15 -4.02
C SER A 206 20.80 15.25 -4.86
N ILE A 207 20.02 15.84 -5.78
CA ILE A 207 19.19 15.06 -6.71
C ILE A 207 20.08 14.32 -7.70
N ILE A 208 21.06 15.02 -8.28
CA ILE A 208 21.99 14.42 -9.26
C ILE A 208 22.83 13.32 -8.60
N GLN A 209 23.37 13.57 -7.40
CA GLN A 209 24.14 12.58 -6.64
C GLN A 209 23.30 11.39 -6.20
N GLY A 210 21.98 11.55 -6.06
CA GLY A 210 21.07 10.46 -5.72
C GLY A 210 20.78 9.50 -6.89
N ILE A 211 21.15 9.85 -8.13
CA ILE A 211 20.99 8.98 -9.29
C ILE A 211 22.19 8.04 -9.34
N GLU A 212 22.06 6.89 -8.69
CA GLU A 212 23.07 5.85 -8.66
C GLU A 212 22.42 4.49 -8.92
N PHE A 213 23.11 3.63 -9.68
CA PHE A 213 22.72 2.23 -9.80
C PHE A 213 23.30 1.45 -8.63
N ARG A 214 22.43 1.02 -7.71
CA ARG A 214 22.80 0.19 -6.56
C ARG A 214 21.98 -1.09 -6.56
N LEU A 215 22.60 -2.20 -6.16
CA LEU A 215 21.91 -3.47 -5.97
C LEU A 215 21.31 -3.54 -4.56
N PRO A 216 20.13 -4.16 -4.39
CA PRO A 216 19.53 -4.33 -3.09
C PRO A 216 20.42 -5.23 -2.22
N THR A 217 20.75 -4.78 -1.02
CA THR A 217 21.52 -5.56 -0.06
C THR A 217 20.62 -6.58 0.63
N LEU A 218 21.13 -7.80 0.79
CA LEU A 218 20.46 -8.83 1.57
C LEU A 218 20.61 -8.49 3.06
N HIS A 219 19.48 -8.42 3.75
CA HIS A 219 19.44 -8.19 5.19
C HIS A 219 19.15 -9.52 5.88
N THR A 220 19.95 -9.85 6.90
CA THR A 220 19.66 -10.98 7.77
C THR A 220 18.63 -10.55 8.80
N VAL A 221 17.66 -11.42 9.05
CA VAL A 221 16.59 -11.19 10.03
C VAL A 221 16.90 -12.06 11.24
N SER A 222 17.01 -11.46 12.42
CA SER A 222 17.18 -12.23 13.65
C SER A 222 15.85 -12.86 14.08
N TRP A 223 15.91 -13.88 14.93
CA TRP A 223 14.70 -14.49 15.49
C TRP A 223 13.87 -13.50 16.31
N GLU A 224 14.54 -12.60 17.03
CA GLU A 224 13.89 -11.55 17.82
C GLU A 224 13.15 -10.54 16.93
N ASP A 225 13.77 -10.13 15.81
CA ASP A 225 13.13 -9.25 14.82
C ASP A 225 11.91 -9.90 14.19
N LEU A 226 11.99 -11.20 13.91
CA LEU A 226 10.89 -11.98 13.34
C LEU A 226 9.72 -12.07 14.33
N TRP A 227 9.99 -12.39 15.59
CA TRP A 227 8.96 -12.50 16.62
C TRP A 227 8.31 -11.15 16.94
N THR A 228 9.13 -10.11 17.10
CA THR A 228 8.67 -8.75 17.37
C THR A 228 7.88 -8.21 16.19
N GLY A 229 8.39 -8.40 14.97
CA GLY A 229 7.71 -8.03 13.73
C GLY A 229 6.40 -8.78 13.54
N PHE A 230 6.35 -10.07 13.88
CA PHE A 230 5.12 -10.84 13.85
C PHE A 230 4.05 -10.24 14.76
N LEU A 231 4.37 -10.01 16.04
CA LEU A 231 3.43 -9.52 17.03
C LEU A 231 2.97 -8.09 16.76
N LEU A 232 3.91 -7.19 16.44
CA LEU A 232 3.62 -5.77 16.29
C LEU A 232 3.07 -5.42 14.90
N LEU A 233 3.50 -6.12 13.85
CA LEU A 233 3.23 -5.74 12.47
C LEU A 233 2.35 -6.76 11.74
N SER A 234 2.75 -8.03 11.71
CA SER A 234 2.04 -9.04 10.92
C SER A 234 0.66 -9.35 11.49
N LEU A 235 0.54 -9.47 12.82
CA LEU A 235 -0.71 -9.85 13.49
C LEU A 235 -1.82 -8.81 13.28
N PRO A 236 -1.60 -7.49 13.46
CA PRO A 236 -2.59 -6.47 13.10
C PRO A 236 -2.89 -6.40 11.59
N GLN A 237 -1.92 -6.77 10.75
CA GLN A 237 -2.05 -6.72 9.30
C GLN A 237 -2.87 -7.89 8.72
N LEU A 238 -2.87 -9.06 9.36
CA LEU A 238 -3.59 -10.25 8.92
C LEU A 238 -5.10 -9.97 8.70
N PRO A 239 -5.86 -9.45 9.68
CA PRO A 239 -7.27 -9.09 9.49
C PRO A 239 -7.52 -8.14 8.32
N LEU A 240 -6.64 -7.16 8.13
CA LEU A 240 -6.78 -6.15 7.08
C LEU A 240 -6.52 -6.72 5.69
N SER A 241 -5.48 -7.55 5.56
CA SER A 241 -5.16 -8.22 4.31
C SER A 241 -6.27 -9.18 3.88
N MET A 242 -6.75 -9.99 4.83
CA MET A 242 -7.88 -10.90 4.62
C MET A 242 -9.17 -10.16 4.27
N SER A 243 -9.46 -9.05 4.94
CA SER A 243 -10.61 -8.19 4.62
C SER A 243 -10.52 -7.64 3.20
N ASN A 244 -9.34 -7.16 2.79
CA ASN A 244 -9.14 -6.56 1.47
C ASN A 244 -9.28 -7.60 0.35
N SER A 245 -8.88 -8.86 0.58
CA SER A 245 -9.08 -9.93 -0.41
C SER A 245 -10.53 -10.41 -0.47
N LEU A 246 -11.23 -10.49 0.67
CA LEU A 246 -12.60 -11.03 0.72
C LEU A 246 -13.66 -10.05 0.19
N PHE A 247 -13.51 -8.74 0.42
CA PHE A 247 -14.48 -7.73 -0.02
C PHE A 247 -14.25 -7.20 -1.44
N ALA A 248 -13.15 -7.61 -2.09
CA ALA A 248 -12.88 -7.36 -3.50
C ALA A 248 -13.49 -8.43 -4.44
N THR A 249 -14.18 -9.44 -3.88
CA THR A 249 -14.95 -10.45 -4.61
C THR A 249 -16.45 -10.24 -4.38
#